data_AF-A0A1J9QMA3-F1
#
_entry.id   AF-A0A1J9QMA3-F1
#
_cell.length_a   1.000
_cell.length_b   1.000
_cell.length_c   1.000
_cell.angle_alpha   90.00
_cell.angle_beta   90.00
_cell.angle_gamma   90.00
#
_symmetry.space_group_name_H-M   'P 1'
#
loop_
_entity.id
_entity.type
_entity.pdbx_description
1 polymer ?
#
loop_
_entity_poly.entity_id
_entity_poly.type
_entity_poly.pdbx_seq_one_letter_code
_entity_poly.pdbx_strand_id
1 'polypeptide(L)'
;MSTESDKRATMLDFKALKARYSSPSESTSSAGRPDELHQSQRDLQSKSTSKRKDPLAQERTGKLLKGAQRSLGLPQIVESGVQSLIVRNESPWDTFLKVFNCKLAGTVTIAVHRTRPSRVVAIREYPMEDAERMLQRFRQVQHQNIISARECYSDKEAMYALVDDLPLTLVQLVGCRAYPSESQLASIIGQVLDGLSYLITAGFEHKSLTCSNILLGLEGSVKIAGLEFCVERLPNPTQIESIKALATITMELMQKYDKDDGLIGVDDLDRWPVDSASFGFLSATSSAMSIEVLKQHPLVSKQRPSPGVLVGLARLALISARTFYSCGS
;
A
#
# COMPACT_ATOMS: atom_id res chain seq x y z
N MET A 1 27.25 -14.91 -50.14
CA MET A 1 26.42 -15.43 -49.05
C MET A 1 26.12 -14.24 -48.13
N SER A 2 25.13 -13.42 -48.47
CA SER A 2 23.69 -13.55 -48.12
C SER A 2 23.44 -12.99 -46.72
N THR A 3 23.16 -11.69 -46.57
CA THR A 3 21.84 -10.98 -46.57
C THR A 3 21.25 -10.83 -45.17
N GLU A 4 21.15 -9.60 -44.68
CA GLU A 4 20.14 -9.16 -43.70
C GLU A 4 19.88 -7.68 -43.98
N SER A 5 18.97 -7.36 -44.90
CA SER A 5 17.53 -7.14 -44.66
C SER A 5 17.25 -5.96 -43.73
N ASP A 6 17.38 -4.77 -44.30
CA ASP A 6 16.64 -3.57 -43.93
C ASP A 6 15.13 -3.85 -43.95
N LYS A 7 14.43 -3.63 -42.83
CA LYS A 7 12.97 -3.38 -42.77
C LYS A 7 12.48 -2.98 -41.36
N ARG A 8 12.02 -1.72 -41.30
CA ARG A 8 10.96 -1.14 -40.44
C ARG A 8 11.37 -0.50 -39.11
N ALA A 9 12.01 0.66 -39.22
CA ALA A 9 11.69 1.79 -38.36
C ALA A 9 10.20 2.15 -38.52
N THR A 10 9.43 2.13 -37.44
CA THR A 10 8.08 2.72 -37.41
C THR A 10 8.07 3.81 -36.35
N MET A 11 8.32 5.06 -36.75
CA MET A 11 7.95 6.22 -35.94
C MET A 11 6.43 6.26 -35.85
N LEU A 12 5.88 6.22 -34.64
CA LEU A 12 4.48 6.52 -34.39
C LEU A 12 4.38 7.96 -33.89
N ASP A 13 3.85 8.84 -34.74
CA ASP A 13 3.48 10.20 -34.37
C ASP A 13 2.15 10.18 -33.58
N PHE A 14 2.27 10.43 -32.28
CA PHE A 14 1.16 10.46 -31.32
C PHE A 14 0.11 11.56 -31.63
N LYS A 15 0.46 12.62 -32.37
CA LYS A 15 -0.52 13.64 -32.80
C LYS A 15 -1.37 13.15 -33.98
N ALA A 16 -0.79 12.37 -34.88
CA ALA A 16 -1.47 11.87 -36.08
C ALA A 16 -2.49 10.75 -35.78
N LEU A 17 -2.31 10.00 -34.68
CA LEU A 17 -3.29 8.99 -34.25
C LEU A 17 -4.54 9.64 -33.65
N LYS A 18 -4.37 10.69 -32.85
CA LYS A 18 -5.46 11.40 -32.16
C LYS A 18 -6.43 12.10 -33.13
N ALA A 19 -5.92 12.57 -34.27
CA ALA A 19 -6.74 13.18 -35.32
C ALA A 19 -7.61 12.16 -36.08
N ARG A 20 -7.14 10.91 -36.24
CA ARG A 20 -7.88 9.86 -36.99
C ARG A 20 -9.09 9.31 -36.25
N TYR A 21 -9.09 9.36 -34.91
CA TYR A 21 -10.21 8.90 -34.09
C TYR A 21 -11.19 10.00 -33.66
N SER A 22 -11.00 11.24 -34.13
CA SER A 22 -11.81 12.40 -33.71
C SER A 22 -12.77 12.95 -34.78
N SER A 23 -13.11 12.17 -35.83
CA SER A 23 -14.12 12.58 -36.82
C SER A 23 -15.37 11.69 -36.77
N PRO A 24 -16.59 12.26 -36.74
CA PRO A 24 -17.82 11.49 -36.58
C PRO A 24 -18.29 10.94 -37.94
N SER A 25 -18.64 9.65 -38.02
CA SER A 25 -19.39 9.11 -39.15
C SER A 25 -20.87 8.99 -38.82
N GLU A 26 -21.67 9.60 -39.68
CA GLU A 26 -23.11 9.71 -39.67
C GLU A 26 -23.84 8.36 -39.83
N SER A 27 -25.08 8.39 -39.37
CA SER A 27 -26.14 7.38 -39.39
C SER A 27 -26.46 6.76 -40.75
N THR A 28 -26.85 5.48 -40.74
CA THR A 28 -27.97 4.99 -41.54
C THR A 28 -28.84 4.04 -40.71
N SER A 29 -30.15 4.24 -40.86
CA SER A 29 -31.27 3.61 -40.19
C SER A 29 -31.76 2.37 -40.94
N SER A 30 -32.32 1.39 -40.24
CA SER A 30 -33.53 0.72 -40.72
C SER A 30 -34.31 0.08 -39.56
N ALA A 31 -35.62 0.12 -39.72
CA ALA A 31 -36.66 -0.03 -38.71
C ALA A 31 -37.11 -1.49 -38.51
N GLY A 32 -37.63 -1.78 -37.32
CA GLY A 32 -38.40 -2.98 -37.02
C GLY A 32 -39.00 -2.93 -35.61
N ARG A 33 -40.30 -2.66 -35.53
CA ARG A 33 -41.23 -2.82 -34.38
C ARG A 33 -42.56 -3.30 -34.97
N PRO A 34 -43.55 -3.79 -34.19
CA PRO A 34 -43.56 -4.03 -32.74
C PRO A 34 -44.13 -5.42 -32.36
N ASP A 35 -44.08 -5.78 -31.08
CA ASP A 35 -45.20 -6.49 -30.44
C ASP A 35 -45.30 -6.07 -28.97
N GLU A 36 -46.49 -5.60 -28.61
CA GLU A 36 -46.93 -5.28 -27.25
C GLU A 36 -47.37 -6.56 -26.54
N LEU A 37 -47.28 -6.61 -25.20
CA LEU A 37 -48.45 -6.75 -24.32
C LEU A 37 -48.07 -6.89 -22.83
N HIS A 38 -48.79 -6.08 -22.04
CA HIS A 38 -49.23 -6.26 -20.65
C HIS A 38 -48.33 -5.93 -19.44
N GLN A 39 -48.64 -4.74 -18.90
CA GLN A 39 -48.75 -4.38 -17.48
C GLN A 39 -49.31 -5.49 -16.56
N SER A 40 -48.77 -5.60 -15.35
CA SER A 40 -49.55 -5.31 -14.13
C SER A 40 -48.68 -5.23 -12.86
N GLN A 41 -48.83 -4.10 -12.15
CA GLN A 41 -48.58 -3.99 -10.72
C GLN A 41 -49.66 -4.75 -9.95
N ARG A 42 -49.30 -5.32 -8.79
CA ARG A 42 -50.08 -5.15 -7.55
C ARG A 42 -49.31 -5.62 -6.32
N ASP A 43 -49.18 -4.69 -5.37
CA ASP A 43 -49.07 -4.94 -3.94
C ASP A 43 -50.19 -5.87 -3.44
N LEU A 44 -49.93 -6.61 -2.36
CA LEU A 44 -50.80 -6.64 -1.17
C LEU A 44 -50.16 -7.40 0.00
N GLN A 45 -50.11 -6.68 1.12
CA GLN A 45 -49.91 -7.16 2.48
C GLN A 45 -50.99 -8.18 2.89
N SER A 46 -50.67 -9.12 3.79
CA SER A 46 -51.59 -9.46 4.88
C SER A 46 -50.86 -10.05 6.10
N LYS A 47 -51.33 -9.61 7.27
CA LYS A 47 -50.93 -9.96 8.65
C LYS A 47 -51.73 -11.18 9.15
N SER A 48 -51.18 -11.92 10.13
CA SER A 48 -51.85 -12.35 11.39
C SER A 48 -50.92 -13.32 12.16
N THR A 49 -50.28 -12.96 13.28
CA THR A 49 -50.69 -13.09 14.71
C THR A 49 -50.93 -14.51 15.25
N SER A 50 -50.13 -14.95 16.23
CA SER A 50 -50.58 -15.21 17.63
C SER A 50 -49.54 -15.94 18.54
N LYS A 51 -49.11 -15.21 19.59
CA LYS A 51 -48.86 -15.51 21.03
C LYS A 51 -48.67 -16.95 21.58
N ARG A 52 -47.64 -17.09 22.46
CA ARG A 52 -47.59 -17.53 23.90
C ARG A 52 -46.22 -18.21 24.18
N LYS A 53 -45.53 -18.20 25.33
CA LYS A 53 -45.66 -17.68 26.72
C LYS A 53 -44.28 -17.88 27.42
N ASP A 54 -43.91 -17.02 28.37
CA ASP A 54 -42.73 -17.17 29.28
C ASP A 54 -42.92 -18.27 30.34
N PRO A 55 -41.84 -18.65 31.06
CA PRO A 55 -41.84 -18.45 32.51
C PRO A 55 -40.51 -18.03 33.20
N LEU A 56 -40.69 -17.09 34.15
CA LEU A 56 -40.18 -17.00 35.53
C LEU A 56 -38.69 -16.77 35.87
N ALA A 57 -38.49 -15.67 36.61
CA ALA A 57 -37.29 -15.23 37.31
C ALA A 57 -37.11 -15.90 38.69
N GLN A 58 -35.86 -15.97 39.16
CA GLN A 58 -35.53 -16.34 40.53
C GLN A 58 -34.52 -15.33 41.11
N GLU A 59 -34.96 -14.60 42.14
CA GLU A 59 -34.19 -13.62 42.91
C GLU A 59 -33.12 -14.29 43.78
N ARG A 60 -31.96 -13.63 43.93
CA ARG A 60 -31.03 -13.84 45.05
C ARG A 60 -30.68 -12.51 45.70
N THR A 61 -31.00 -12.41 46.98
CA THR A 61 -30.82 -11.25 47.86
C THR A 61 -29.49 -11.27 48.63
N GLY A 62 -28.93 -10.07 48.84
CA GLY A 62 -28.01 -9.72 49.94
C GLY A 62 -26.54 -9.52 49.53
N LYS A 63 -25.76 -8.53 50.00
CA LYS A 63 -25.91 -7.42 50.97
C LYS A 63 -24.96 -6.29 50.52
N LEU A 64 -25.37 -5.03 50.60
CA LEU A 64 -24.58 -3.86 50.21
C LEU A 64 -23.65 -3.42 51.35
N LEU A 65 -22.34 -3.64 51.22
CA LEU A 65 -21.33 -3.03 52.08
C LEU A 65 -20.95 -1.65 51.52
N LYS A 66 -21.34 -0.58 52.22
CA LYS A 66 -20.89 0.79 51.93
C LYS A 66 -19.41 0.94 52.27
N GLY A 67 -18.54 0.87 51.26
CA GLY A 67 -17.15 1.31 51.33
C GLY A 67 -16.95 2.54 50.45
N ALA A 68 -16.32 3.58 50.97
CA ALA A 68 -16.06 4.83 50.25
C ALA A 68 -15.19 4.58 49.00
N GLN A 69 -15.72 4.89 47.82
CA GLN A 69 -14.97 4.88 46.57
C GLN A 69 -13.95 6.03 46.59
N ARG A 70 -12.68 5.72 46.83
CA ARG A 70 -11.58 6.63 46.47
C ARG A 70 -11.49 6.64 44.95
N SER A 71 -11.86 7.76 44.33
CA SER A 71 -11.63 8.00 42.92
C SER A 71 -10.12 8.08 42.66
N LEU A 72 -9.54 7.00 42.17
CA LEU A 72 -8.25 7.06 41.47
C LEU A 72 -8.54 7.73 40.14
N GLY A 73 -8.33 9.04 40.08
CA GLY A 73 -8.43 9.81 38.85
C GLY A 73 -7.35 9.34 37.88
N LEU A 74 -7.72 8.52 36.91
CA LEU A 74 -6.97 8.46 35.67
C LEU A 74 -7.20 9.79 34.95
N PRO A 75 -6.15 10.50 34.49
CA PRO A 75 -6.34 11.59 33.57
C PRO A 75 -6.97 11.02 32.31
N GLN A 76 -8.13 11.57 31.98
CA GLN A 76 -8.90 11.31 30.77
C GLN A 76 -8.01 11.69 29.57
N ILE A 77 -7.39 10.69 28.95
CA ILE A 77 -6.63 10.87 27.72
C ILE A 77 -7.65 11.23 26.64
N VAL A 78 -7.56 12.47 26.19
CA VAL A 78 -8.30 13.01 25.05
C VAL A 78 -8.04 12.11 23.84
N GLU A 79 -9.11 11.60 23.25
CA GLU A 79 -9.11 10.84 21.99
C GLU A 79 -8.65 11.73 20.83
N SER A 80 -7.34 11.90 20.72
CA SER A 80 -6.64 12.20 19.46
C SER A 80 -5.61 11.08 19.31
N GLY A 81 -5.97 10.07 18.50
CA GLY A 81 -5.29 8.78 18.38
C GLY A 81 -3.90 8.82 17.72
N VAL A 82 -2.97 9.56 18.31
CA VAL A 82 -1.54 9.50 17.98
C VAL A 82 -0.87 8.64 19.06
N GLN A 83 -0.65 7.36 18.78
CA GLN A 83 0.16 6.53 19.68
C GLN A 83 1.58 7.11 19.71
N SER A 84 2.00 7.63 20.87
CA SER A 84 3.35 8.16 21.06
C SER A 84 4.38 7.04 20.96
N LEU A 85 5.46 7.25 20.18
CA LEU A 85 6.60 6.35 20.09
C LEU A 85 7.21 6.10 21.48
N ILE A 86 7.28 4.84 21.89
CA ILE A 86 7.90 4.43 23.15
C ILE A 86 9.42 4.27 22.92
N VAL A 87 10.24 4.85 23.79
CA VAL A 87 11.71 4.72 23.72
C VAL A 87 12.22 4.05 25.00
N ARG A 88 13.05 3.03 24.84
CA ARG A 88 13.58 2.20 25.93
C ARG A 88 15.10 2.11 25.84
N ASN A 89 15.77 2.28 26.98
CA ASN A 89 17.22 2.19 27.11
C ASN A 89 17.63 0.78 27.57
N GLU A 90 17.23 -0.24 26.80
CA GLU A 90 17.52 -1.65 27.04
C GLU A 90 17.61 -2.38 25.70
N SER A 91 18.20 -3.58 25.69
CA SER A 91 18.25 -4.38 24.46
C SER A 91 16.89 -5.04 24.21
N PRO A 92 16.35 -5.00 22.97
CA PRO A 92 15.09 -5.70 22.69
C PRO A 92 15.22 -7.22 22.89
N TRP A 93 16.44 -7.75 22.85
CA TRP A 93 16.73 -9.18 22.96
C TRP A 93 16.53 -9.76 24.36
N ASP A 94 16.38 -8.91 25.38
CA ASP A 94 15.94 -9.31 26.71
C ASP A 94 14.45 -9.68 26.73
N THR A 95 13.66 -9.09 25.83
CA THR A 95 12.21 -9.30 25.72
C THR A 95 11.86 -10.29 24.60
N PHE A 96 12.57 -10.22 23.48
CA PHE A 96 12.29 -10.98 22.26
C PHE A 96 13.36 -12.03 21.96
N LEU A 97 12.92 -13.18 21.45
CA LEU A 97 13.78 -14.23 20.92
C LEU A 97 13.86 -14.06 19.39
N LYS A 98 15.08 -13.93 18.86
CA LYS A 98 15.34 -13.91 17.41
C LYS A 98 14.91 -15.25 16.80
N VAL A 99 14.15 -15.20 15.72
CA VAL A 99 13.75 -16.41 14.97
C VAL A 99 14.58 -16.52 13.69
N PHE A 100 14.56 -15.50 12.83
CA PHE A 100 15.35 -15.47 11.61
C PHE A 100 15.55 -14.05 11.09
N ASN A 101 16.51 -13.88 10.18
CA ASN A 101 16.72 -12.64 9.45
C ASN A 101 16.23 -12.77 8.01
N CYS A 102 15.67 -11.69 7.47
CA CYS A 102 15.30 -11.63 6.06
C CYS A 102 15.51 -10.23 5.47
N LYS A 103 15.37 -10.12 4.14
CA LYS A 103 15.50 -8.87 3.39
C LYS A 103 14.12 -8.36 2.98
N LEU A 104 13.64 -7.35 3.69
CA LEU A 104 12.37 -6.66 3.43
C LEU A 104 12.64 -5.17 3.56
N ALA A 105 12.94 -4.48 2.46
CA ALA A 105 13.41 -3.08 2.46
C ALA A 105 14.58 -2.84 3.42
N GLY A 106 15.64 -3.66 3.32
CA GLY A 106 16.73 -3.73 4.29
C GLY A 106 16.71 -5.02 5.13
N THR A 107 17.68 -5.18 6.04
CA THR A 107 17.69 -6.32 6.97
C THR A 107 16.62 -6.13 8.04
N VAL A 108 15.80 -7.16 8.27
CA VAL A 108 14.86 -7.20 9.38
C VAL A 108 15.01 -8.51 10.13
N THR A 109 15.01 -8.43 11.46
CA THR A 109 14.97 -9.59 12.34
C THR A 109 13.52 -9.88 12.68
N ILE A 110 13.06 -11.09 12.36
CA ILE A 110 11.76 -11.59 12.83
C ILE A 110 11.97 -12.25 14.18
N ALA A 111 11.18 -11.84 15.16
CA ALA A 111 11.31 -12.28 16.54
C ALA A 111 9.94 -12.63 17.15
N VAL A 112 9.96 -13.32 18.28
CA VAL A 112 8.77 -13.62 19.10
C VAL A 112 9.01 -13.25 20.55
N HIS A 113 7.95 -12.89 21.28
CA HIS A 113 8.07 -12.58 22.71
C HIS A 113 8.50 -13.83 23.50
N ARG A 114 9.54 -13.73 24.33
CA ARG A 114 10.12 -14.88 25.05
C ARG A 114 9.12 -15.62 25.94
N THR A 115 8.29 -14.89 26.67
CA THR A 115 7.34 -15.50 27.62
C THR A 115 5.96 -15.82 27.01
N ARG A 116 5.63 -15.24 25.85
CA ARG A 116 4.29 -15.34 25.22
C ARG A 116 4.39 -15.29 23.69
N PRO A 117 4.93 -16.34 23.05
CA PRO A 117 5.20 -16.37 21.61
C PRO A 117 3.90 -16.57 20.79
N SER A 118 2.98 -15.62 20.88
CA SER A 118 1.66 -15.67 20.21
C SER A 118 1.66 -14.98 18.85
N ARG A 119 2.59 -14.04 18.63
CA ARG A 119 2.71 -13.24 17.41
C ARG A 119 4.18 -12.99 17.11
N VAL A 120 4.50 -12.94 15.83
CA VAL A 120 5.78 -12.45 15.34
C VAL A 120 5.83 -10.93 15.40
N VAL A 121 7.03 -10.40 15.59
CA VAL A 121 7.35 -8.97 15.49
C VAL A 121 8.52 -8.76 14.53
N ALA A 122 8.53 -7.61 13.87
CA ALA A 122 9.59 -7.19 12.98
C ALA A 122 10.46 -6.13 13.67
N ILE A 123 11.76 -6.40 13.79
CA ILE A 123 12.72 -5.51 14.44
C ILE A 123 13.81 -5.13 13.44
N ARG A 124 13.98 -3.83 13.22
CA ARG A 124 15.06 -3.26 12.39
C ARG A 124 16.16 -2.73 13.28
N GLU A 125 17.39 -2.91 12.85
CA GLU A 125 18.59 -2.43 13.53
C GLU A 125 19.17 -1.24 12.76
N TYR A 126 19.55 -0.21 13.49
CA TYR A 126 20.18 1.01 12.98
C TYR A 126 21.49 1.25 13.75
N PRO A 127 22.58 1.63 13.07
CA PRO A 127 23.81 2.04 13.73
C PRO A 127 23.55 3.14 14.76
N MET A 128 24.29 3.13 15.86
CA MET A 128 24.07 4.11 16.94
C MET A 128 24.28 5.57 16.47
N GLU A 129 25.15 5.79 15.48
CA GLU A 129 25.34 7.09 14.81
C GLU A 129 24.08 7.65 14.15
N ASP A 130 23.15 6.77 13.75
CA ASP A 130 21.88 7.13 13.11
C ASP A 130 20.69 7.16 14.08
N ALA A 131 20.89 6.79 15.35
CA ALA A 131 19.81 6.58 16.32
C ALA A 131 18.94 7.83 16.51
N GLU A 132 19.53 8.99 16.79
CA GLU A 132 18.76 10.23 17.01
C GLU A 132 18.01 10.64 15.74
N ARG A 133 18.67 10.56 14.57
CA ARG A 133 18.06 10.86 13.28
C ARG A 133 16.83 9.98 13.05
N MET A 134 16.96 8.68 13.28
CA MET A 134 15.87 7.73 13.08
C MET A 134 14.74 7.89 14.11
N LEU A 135 15.06 8.17 15.38
CA LEU A 135 14.06 8.50 16.40
C LEU A 135 13.24 9.73 16.00
N GLN A 136 13.90 10.79 15.51
CA GLN A 136 13.20 11.98 14.99
C GLN A 136 12.33 11.63 13.78
N ARG A 137 12.82 10.81 12.83
CA ARG A 137 12.03 10.36 11.69
C ARG A 137 10.77 9.62 12.13
N PHE A 138 10.86 8.65 13.05
CA PHE A 138 9.69 7.92 13.55
C PHE A 138 8.71 8.80 14.33
N ARG A 139 9.17 9.86 14.99
CA ARG A 139 8.30 10.83 15.66
C ARG A 139 7.56 11.74 14.68
N GLN A 140 8.27 12.26 13.68
CA GLN A 140 7.76 13.27 12.74
C GLN A 140 6.93 12.66 11.61
N VAL A 141 7.27 11.47 11.16
CA VAL A 141 6.67 10.84 9.97
C VAL A 141 5.67 9.77 10.43
N GLN A 142 4.39 10.12 10.45
CA GLN A 142 3.29 9.24 10.85
C GLN A 142 2.18 9.25 9.80
N HIS A 143 2.11 8.17 9.02
CA HIS A 143 1.11 8.01 7.98
C HIS A 143 0.83 6.52 7.73
N GLN A 144 -0.41 6.17 7.39
CA GLN A 144 -0.82 4.77 7.20
C GLN A 144 -0.05 4.05 6.08
N ASN A 145 0.41 4.79 5.05
CA ASN A 145 1.19 4.28 3.92
C ASN A 145 2.70 4.52 4.05
N ILE A 146 3.18 4.74 5.27
CA ILE A 146 4.60 4.83 5.60
C ILE A 146 4.87 3.88 6.78
N ILE A 147 6.03 3.25 6.79
CA ILE A 147 6.44 2.38 7.89
C ILE A 147 6.58 3.22 9.17
N SER A 148 6.04 2.70 10.28
CA SER A 148 6.09 3.33 11.59
C SER A 148 6.75 2.39 12.60
N ALA A 149 7.45 2.95 13.58
CA ALA A 149 7.91 2.23 14.75
C ALA A 149 6.92 2.44 15.91
N ARG A 150 6.62 1.37 16.65
CA ARG A 150 5.81 1.44 17.87
C ARG A 150 6.69 1.65 19.11
N GLU A 151 7.81 0.94 19.12
CA GLU A 151 8.80 0.98 20.18
C GLU A 151 10.19 1.07 19.56
N CYS A 152 11.04 1.90 20.14
CA CYS A 152 12.47 1.95 19.87
C CYS A 152 13.22 1.53 21.12
N TYR A 153 14.20 0.65 20.93
CA TYR A 153 15.10 0.15 21.96
C TYR A 153 16.51 0.64 21.63
N SER A 154 17.33 0.89 22.62
CA SER A 154 18.72 1.26 22.41
C SER A 154 19.60 0.61 23.46
N ASP A 155 20.66 -0.06 23.00
CA ASP A 155 21.76 -0.51 23.86
C ASP A 155 23.05 0.25 23.49
N LYS A 156 24.22 -0.28 23.88
CA LYS A 156 25.51 0.39 23.62
C LYS A 156 25.97 0.30 22.17
N GLU A 157 25.39 -0.62 21.39
CA GLU A 157 25.86 -0.96 20.04
C GLU A 157 24.94 -0.38 18.96
N ALA A 158 23.63 -0.44 19.17
CA ALA A 158 22.66 -0.06 18.15
C ALA A 158 21.33 0.46 18.70
N MET A 159 20.57 1.11 17.82
CA MET A 159 19.15 1.37 18.02
C MET A 159 18.32 0.34 17.24
N TYR A 160 17.26 -0.15 17.87
CA TYR A 160 16.35 -1.13 17.29
C TYR A 160 14.94 -0.56 17.25
N ALA A 161 14.30 -0.63 16.08
CA ALA A 161 12.92 -0.19 15.90
C ALA A 161 12.00 -1.41 15.71
N LEU A 162 11.02 -1.56 16.60
CA LEU A 162 9.92 -2.49 16.43
C LEU A 162 8.89 -1.86 15.48
N VAL A 163 8.87 -2.38 14.25
CA VAL A 163 8.04 -1.88 13.14
C VAL A 163 6.88 -2.82 12.83
N ASP A 164 5.97 -2.39 11.96
CA ASP A 164 4.93 -3.27 11.44
C ASP A 164 5.54 -4.47 10.68
N ASP A 165 4.97 -5.65 10.88
CA ASP A 165 5.34 -6.87 10.17
C ASP A 165 4.60 -6.96 8.83
N LEU A 166 5.29 -6.59 7.75
CA LEU A 166 4.81 -6.71 6.37
C LEU A 166 5.72 -7.71 5.63
N PRO A 167 5.23 -8.90 5.25
CA PRO A 167 6.09 -10.01 4.85
C PRO A 167 6.59 -9.93 3.40
N LEU A 168 6.25 -8.87 2.66
CA LEU A 168 6.59 -8.70 1.24
C LEU A 168 7.11 -7.30 0.97
N THR A 169 8.00 -7.18 -0.01
CA THR A 169 8.21 -5.95 -0.79
C THR A 169 7.52 -6.07 -2.14
N LEU A 170 7.38 -4.97 -2.88
CA LEU A 170 6.87 -5.04 -4.26
C LEU A 170 7.80 -5.81 -5.19
N VAL A 171 9.10 -5.98 -4.88
CA VAL A 171 9.99 -6.86 -5.67
C VAL A 171 9.50 -8.30 -5.65
N GLN A 172 9.02 -8.82 -4.51
CA GLN A 172 8.44 -10.17 -4.47
C GLN A 172 7.16 -10.25 -5.31
N LEU A 173 6.38 -9.16 -5.40
CA LEU A 173 5.18 -9.12 -6.24
C LEU A 173 5.55 -9.03 -7.74
N VAL A 174 6.57 -8.26 -8.09
CA VAL A 174 7.15 -8.20 -9.44
C VAL A 174 7.65 -9.58 -9.85
N GLY A 175 8.40 -10.28 -8.98
CA GLY A 175 8.87 -11.64 -9.21
C GLY A 175 7.77 -12.72 -9.21
N CYS A 176 6.55 -12.41 -8.79
CA CYS A 176 5.42 -13.32 -8.89
C CYS A 176 4.96 -13.46 -10.34
N ARG A 177 4.66 -14.70 -10.78
CA ARG A 177 4.12 -14.97 -12.12
C ARG A 177 2.77 -14.30 -12.39
N ALA A 178 1.99 -14.06 -11.33
CA ALA A 178 0.73 -13.36 -11.46
C ALA A 178 0.97 -11.86 -11.61
N TYR A 179 0.26 -11.26 -12.56
CA TYR A 179 0.19 -9.81 -12.74
C TYR A 179 -0.98 -9.25 -11.90
N PRO A 180 -0.84 -8.02 -11.36
CA PRO A 180 -1.99 -7.34 -10.78
C PRO A 180 -3.05 -7.06 -11.85
N SER A 181 -4.32 -7.12 -11.47
CA SER A 181 -5.39 -6.48 -12.25
C SER A 181 -5.29 -4.96 -12.18
N GLU A 182 -6.00 -4.23 -13.06
CA GLU A 182 -6.06 -2.76 -13.00
C GLU A 182 -6.53 -2.26 -11.62
N SER A 183 -7.55 -2.89 -11.02
CA SER A 183 -7.99 -2.51 -9.68
C SER A 183 -6.95 -2.77 -8.60
N GLN A 184 -6.14 -3.82 -8.72
CA GLN A 184 -5.06 -4.09 -7.76
C GLN A 184 -3.91 -3.10 -7.95
N LEU A 185 -3.56 -2.79 -9.20
CA LEU A 185 -2.57 -1.76 -9.54
C LEU A 185 -3.00 -0.40 -8.98
N ALA A 186 -4.25 0.02 -9.22
CA ALA A 186 -4.84 1.23 -8.66
C ALA A 186 -4.72 1.30 -7.13
N SER A 187 -5.00 0.19 -6.44
CA SER A 187 -4.87 0.11 -4.97
C SER A 187 -3.42 0.27 -4.49
N ILE A 188 -2.45 -0.34 -5.18
CA ILE A 188 -1.03 -0.21 -4.84
C ILE A 188 -0.55 1.22 -5.10
N ILE A 189 -0.77 1.73 -6.31
CA ILE A 189 -0.30 3.06 -6.73
C ILE A 189 -0.96 4.17 -5.91
N GLY A 190 -2.26 4.05 -5.62
CA GLY A 190 -2.97 5.01 -4.77
C GLY A 190 -2.37 5.11 -3.37
N GLN A 191 -2.09 3.98 -2.73
CA GLN A 191 -1.45 3.94 -1.41
C GLN A 191 -0.02 4.51 -1.44
N VAL A 192 0.78 4.22 -2.48
CA VAL A 192 2.12 4.81 -2.64
C VAL A 192 2.03 6.32 -2.82
N LEU A 193 1.12 6.82 -3.66
CA LEU A 193 0.90 8.25 -3.86
C LEU A 193 0.46 8.96 -2.58
N ASP A 194 -0.38 8.33 -1.76
CA ASP A 194 -0.78 8.88 -0.45
C ASP A 194 0.43 9.02 0.48
N GLY A 195 1.30 7.99 0.55
CA GLY A 195 2.55 8.05 1.29
C GLY A 195 3.51 9.14 0.77
N LEU A 196 3.69 9.26 -0.55
CA LEU A 196 4.56 10.27 -1.16
C LEU A 196 4.06 11.69 -0.93
N SER A 197 2.75 11.91 -1.11
CA SER A 197 2.13 13.22 -0.89
C SER A 197 2.27 13.64 0.59
N TYR A 198 2.16 12.69 1.53
CA TYR A 198 2.44 12.96 2.93
C TYR A 198 3.91 13.33 3.16
N LEU A 199 4.88 12.55 2.66
CA LEU A 199 6.30 12.86 2.82
C LEU A 199 6.63 14.26 2.30
N ILE A 200 6.14 14.58 1.10
CA ILE A 200 6.28 15.89 0.46
C ILE A 200 5.75 17.01 1.38
N THR A 201 4.54 16.83 1.92
CA THR A 201 3.90 17.80 2.82
C THR A 201 4.64 17.93 4.15
N ALA A 202 5.19 16.83 4.65
CA ALA A 202 6.01 16.79 5.85
C ALA A 202 7.45 17.31 5.64
N GLY A 203 7.79 17.77 4.42
CA GLY A 203 9.10 18.33 4.11
C GLY A 203 10.18 17.30 3.80
N PHE A 204 9.81 16.08 3.42
CA PHE A 204 10.73 14.97 3.13
C PHE A 204 10.68 14.48 1.69
N GLU A 205 11.85 14.10 1.16
CA GLU A 205 11.99 13.42 -0.12
C GLU A 205 12.71 12.09 0.09
N HIS A 206 12.14 11.02 -0.45
CA HIS A 206 12.71 9.68 -0.35
C HIS A 206 13.69 9.40 -1.51
N LYS A 207 14.99 9.38 -1.23
CA LYS A 207 16.05 9.30 -2.27
C LYS A 207 16.31 7.91 -2.85
N SER A 208 15.67 6.87 -2.29
CA SER A 208 15.84 5.48 -2.72
C SER A 208 14.49 4.80 -3.00
N LEU A 209 13.52 5.53 -3.58
CA LEU A 209 12.18 4.99 -3.76
C LEU A 209 12.16 4.01 -4.95
N THR A 210 11.97 2.73 -4.66
CA THR A 210 11.89 1.64 -5.65
C THR A 210 10.95 0.55 -5.13
N CYS A 211 10.65 -0.48 -5.95
CA CYS A 211 9.86 -1.63 -5.50
C CYS A 211 10.43 -2.33 -4.26
N SER A 212 11.75 -2.26 -4.01
CA SER A 212 12.38 -2.94 -2.87
C SER A 212 12.14 -2.23 -1.54
N ASN A 213 11.84 -0.92 -1.59
CA ASN A 213 11.55 -0.08 -0.43
C ASN A 213 10.05 0.18 -0.22
N ILE A 214 9.19 -0.57 -0.90
CA ILE A 214 7.73 -0.53 -0.68
C ILE A 214 7.29 -1.90 -0.18
N LEU A 215 6.74 -1.92 1.03
CA LEU A 215 6.26 -3.11 1.71
C LEU A 215 4.78 -3.37 1.43
N LEU A 216 4.39 -4.65 1.40
CA LEU A 216 3.03 -5.12 1.20
C LEU A 216 2.64 -6.09 2.32
N GLY A 217 1.55 -5.77 3.02
CA GLY A 217 0.94 -6.60 4.05
C GLY A 217 -0.04 -7.62 3.46
N LEU A 218 -0.30 -8.70 4.20
CA LEU A 218 -1.27 -9.73 3.78
C LEU A 218 -2.72 -9.22 3.77
N GLU A 219 -3.01 -8.18 4.54
CA GLU A 219 -4.30 -7.47 4.54
C GLU A 219 -4.40 -6.42 3.41
N GLY A 220 -3.38 -6.32 2.55
CA GLY A 220 -3.34 -5.40 1.42
C GLY A 220 -2.87 -3.98 1.75
N SER A 221 -2.34 -3.75 2.94
CA SER A 221 -1.70 -2.48 3.28
C SER A 221 -0.38 -2.32 2.52
N VAL A 222 -0.16 -1.15 1.92
CA VAL A 222 1.07 -0.80 1.21
C VAL A 222 1.76 0.34 1.97
N LYS A 223 3.04 0.17 2.29
CA LYS A 223 3.82 1.14 3.08
C LYS A 223 5.17 1.42 2.46
N ILE A 224 5.52 2.70 2.35
CA ILE A 224 6.89 3.14 2.01
C ILE A 224 7.79 2.91 3.24
N ALA A 225 8.86 2.15 3.05
CA ALA A 225 9.88 1.87 4.06
C ALA A 225 11.14 2.72 3.80
N GLY A 226 12.28 2.38 4.41
CA GLY A 226 13.55 3.04 4.11
C GLY A 226 13.64 4.50 4.56
N LEU A 227 13.10 4.83 5.74
CA LEU A 227 13.10 6.22 6.27
C LEU A 227 14.52 6.80 6.45
N GLU A 228 15.54 5.96 6.55
CA GLU A 228 16.94 6.34 6.53
C GLU A 228 17.36 7.05 5.21
N PHE A 229 16.63 6.82 4.12
CA PHE A 229 16.84 7.47 2.82
C PHE A 229 16.01 8.74 2.63
N CYS A 230 15.21 9.13 3.63
CA CYS A 230 14.43 10.37 3.60
C CYS A 230 15.29 11.57 4.01
N VAL A 231 15.46 12.50 3.09
CA VAL A 231 16.16 13.77 3.31
C VAL A 231 15.18 14.93 3.39
N GLU A 232 15.56 15.98 4.10
CA GLU A 232 14.77 17.22 4.14
C GLU A 232 14.76 17.89 2.77
N ARG A 233 13.59 18.40 2.39
CA ARG A 233 13.38 19.10 1.13
C ARG A 233 13.84 20.53 1.25
N LEU A 234 14.57 20.99 0.24
CA LEU A 234 14.83 22.41 0.04
C LEU A 234 13.50 23.18 -0.21
N PRO A 235 13.46 24.50 -0.10
CA PRO A 235 12.29 25.28 -0.53
C PRO A 235 12.02 25.10 -2.04
N ASN A 236 10.76 24.89 -2.43
CA ASN A 236 10.32 24.70 -3.82
C ASN A 236 11.06 23.62 -4.65
N PRO A 237 11.33 22.41 -4.14
CA PRO A 237 12.07 21.43 -4.90
C PRO A 237 11.16 20.76 -5.92
N THR A 238 11.75 20.43 -7.07
CA THR A 238 11.08 19.64 -8.10
C THR A 238 10.67 18.28 -7.53
N GLN A 239 9.60 17.70 -8.07
CA GLN A 239 9.14 16.35 -7.70
C GLN A 239 9.54 15.30 -8.75
N ILE A 240 10.43 15.69 -9.68
CA ILE A 240 10.79 14.91 -10.87
C ILE A 240 11.31 13.53 -10.49
N GLU A 241 12.23 13.44 -9.54
CA GLU A 241 12.81 12.14 -9.14
C GLU A 241 11.78 11.23 -8.46
N SER A 242 10.88 11.78 -7.65
CA SER A 242 9.76 11.00 -7.07
C SER A 242 8.78 10.50 -8.14
N ILE A 243 8.50 11.33 -9.16
CA ILE A 243 7.62 10.96 -10.28
C ILE A 243 8.27 9.90 -11.17
N LYS A 244 9.58 10.02 -11.46
CA LYS A 244 10.34 8.99 -12.18
C LYS A 244 10.35 7.67 -11.43
N ALA A 245 10.65 7.68 -10.13
CA ALA A 245 10.60 6.49 -9.30
C ALA A 245 9.21 5.82 -9.35
N LEU A 246 8.14 6.62 -9.26
CA LEU A 246 6.78 6.10 -9.37
C LEU A 246 6.47 5.52 -10.76
N ALA A 247 6.99 6.13 -11.83
CA ALA A 247 6.88 5.60 -13.18
C ALA A 247 7.55 4.23 -13.30
N THR A 248 8.77 4.09 -12.79
CA THR A 248 9.51 2.82 -12.76
C THR A 248 8.75 1.76 -11.97
N ILE A 249 8.29 2.07 -10.75
CA ILE A 249 7.50 1.14 -9.92
C ILE A 249 6.23 0.69 -10.65
N THR A 250 5.51 1.62 -11.29
CA THR A 250 4.29 1.32 -12.03
C THR A 250 4.59 0.39 -13.21
N MET A 251 5.65 0.69 -13.96
CA MET A 251 6.10 -0.10 -15.10
C MET A 251 6.52 -1.52 -14.68
N GLU A 252 7.32 -1.66 -13.64
CA GLU A 252 7.71 -2.97 -13.09
C GLU A 252 6.49 -3.79 -12.65
N LEU A 253 5.50 -3.19 -12.00
CA LEU A 253 4.26 -3.89 -11.62
C LEU A 253 3.44 -4.34 -12.83
N MET A 254 3.45 -3.55 -13.91
CA MET A 254 2.72 -3.83 -15.14
C MET A 254 3.41 -4.90 -15.99
N GLN A 255 4.73 -4.87 -16.17
CA GLN A 255 5.42 -5.74 -17.13
C GLN A 255 6.51 -6.64 -16.54
N LYS A 256 6.81 -6.51 -15.24
CA LYS A 256 7.81 -7.26 -14.45
C LYS A 256 9.28 -6.82 -14.58
N TYR A 257 9.54 -5.81 -15.39
CA TYR A 257 10.85 -5.21 -15.60
C TYR A 257 10.70 -3.72 -15.93
N ASP A 258 11.76 -2.96 -15.75
CA ASP A 258 11.90 -1.62 -16.30
C ASP A 258 12.50 -1.66 -17.71
N LYS A 259 12.22 -0.64 -18.51
CA LYS A 259 12.84 -0.52 -19.84
C LYS A 259 14.20 0.14 -19.74
N ASP A 260 15.09 -0.26 -20.64
CA ASP A 260 16.39 0.37 -20.83
C ASP A 260 16.25 1.88 -21.13
N ASP A 261 17.32 2.64 -20.86
CA ASP A 261 17.48 4.04 -21.24
C ASP A 261 16.42 5.02 -20.69
N GLY A 262 15.70 4.63 -19.63
CA GLY A 262 14.70 5.48 -18.99
C GLY A 262 13.41 5.66 -19.79
N LEU A 263 13.16 4.78 -20.76
CA LEU A 263 11.89 4.75 -21.50
C LEU A 263 10.73 4.36 -20.58
N ILE A 264 9.60 5.05 -20.71
CA ILE A 264 8.38 4.78 -19.96
C ILE A 264 7.35 4.17 -20.90
N GLY A 265 6.89 2.95 -20.61
CA GLY A 265 5.83 2.29 -21.36
C GLY A 265 5.73 0.80 -21.08
N VAL A 266 4.78 0.13 -21.73
CA VAL A 266 4.54 -1.31 -21.61
C VAL A 266 4.60 -1.99 -22.98
N ASP A 267 5.03 -3.25 -23.01
CA ASP A 267 5.19 -4.02 -24.26
C ASP A 267 3.94 -4.84 -24.62
N ASP A 268 3.26 -5.42 -23.63
CA ASP A 268 2.06 -6.24 -23.83
C ASP A 268 0.79 -5.35 -23.79
N LEU A 269 0.39 -4.85 -24.97
CA LEU A 269 -0.79 -4.01 -25.14
C LEU A 269 -2.12 -4.80 -25.07
N ASP A 270 -2.08 -6.12 -25.22
CA ASP A 270 -3.26 -6.96 -25.01
C ASP A 270 -3.58 -7.05 -23.52
N ARG A 271 -2.54 -7.14 -22.68
CA ARG A 271 -2.67 -7.09 -21.22
C ARG A 271 -2.92 -5.69 -20.68
N TRP A 272 -2.26 -4.67 -21.22
CA TRP A 272 -2.40 -3.27 -20.81
C TRP A 272 -2.85 -2.39 -21.98
N PRO A 273 -4.15 -2.41 -22.32
CA PRO A 273 -4.69 -1.65 -23.44
C PRO A 273 -4.40 -0.15 -23.33
N VAL A 274 -4.18 0.50 -24.47
CA VAL A 274 -3.83 1.93 -24.55
C VAL A 274 -4.94 2.84 -23.98
N ASP A 275 -6.19 2.39 -24.05
CA ASP A 275 -7.37 3.07 -23.51
C ASP A 275 -7.66 2.76 -22.03
N SER A 276 -6.87 1.87 -21.41
CA SER A 276 -6.99 1.55 -19.99
C SER A 276 -6.53 2.71 -19.10
N ALA A 277 -7.10 2.80 -17.90
CA ALA A 277 -6.68 3.80 -16.93
C ALA A 277 -5.23 3.55 -16.45
N SER A 278 -4.82 2.29 -16.43
CA SER A 278 -3.46 1.87 -16.08
C SER A 278 -2.41 2.41 -17.06
N PHE A 279 -2.65 2.22 -18.36
CA PHE A 279 -1.77 2.77 -19.40
C PHE A 279 -1.77 4.30 -19.37
N GLY A 280 -2.94 4.92 -19.26
CA GLY A 280 -3.08 6.37 -19.15
C GLY A 280 -2.30 6.96 -17.97
N PHE A 281 -2.29 6.28 -16.82
CA PHE A 281 -1.54 6.71 -15.65
C PHE A 281 -0.04 6.68 -15.89
N LEU A 282 0.49 5.57 -16.42
CA LEU A 282 1.91 5.45 -16.75
C LEU A 282 2.34 6.48 -17.81
N SER A 283 1.48 6.77 -18.78
CA SER A 283 1.74 7.87 -19.73
C SER A 283 1.79 9.23 -19.02
N ALA A 284 0.88 9.48 -18.08
CA ALA A 284 0.81 10.75 -17.35
C ALA A 284 2.07 11.04 -16.52
N THR A 285 2.78 10.01 -16.00
CA THR A 285 4.02 10.23 -15.24
C THR A 285 5.14 10.88 -16.05
N SER A 286 5.13 10.76 -17.38
CA SER A 286 6.12 11.41 -18.27
C SER A 286 5.96 12.93 -18.36
N SER A 287 4.79 13.47 -18.01
CA SER A 287 4.44 14.89 -18.17
C SER A 287 3.96 15.56 -16.89
N ALA A 288 3.75 14.79 -15.82
CA ALA A 288 3.30 15.31 -14.55
C ALA A 288 4.36 16.21 -13.89
N MET A 289 3.91 17.32 -13.34
CA MET A 289 4.76 18.29 -12.63
C MET A 289 4.70 18.11 -11.10
N SER A 290 3.73 17.35 -10.59
CA SER A 290 3.60 17.02 -9.17
C SER A 290 2.86 15.70 -8.93
N ILE A 291 3.08 15.13 -7.73
CA ILE A 291 2.37 13.97 -7.20
C ILE A 291 0.88 14.28 -7.06
N GLU A 292 0.50 15.51 -6.70
CA GLU A 292 -0.92 15.91 -6.58
C GLU A 292 -1.67 15.80 -7.91
N VAL A 293 -1.03 16.13 -9.03
CA VAL A 293 -1.61 15.93 -10.37
C VAL A 293 -1.88 14.45 -10.63
N LEU A 294 -0.93 13.58 -10.30
CA LEU A 294 -1.08 12.13 -10.47
C LEU A 294 -2.16 11.54 -9.56
N LYS A 295 -2.37 12.07 -8.35
CA LYS A 295 -3.47 11.66 -7.46
C LYS A 295 -4.86 11.94 -8.04
N GLN A 296 -4.99 12.92 -8.94
CA GLN A 296 -6.25 13.22 -9.61
C GLN A 296 -6.52 12.33 -10.83
N HIS A 297 -5.53 11.56 -11.27
CA HIS A 297 -5.67 10.68 -12.44
C HIS A 297 -6.79 9.64 -12.22
N PRO A 298 -7.63 9.33 -13.24
CA PRO A 298 -8.77 8.41 -13.12
C PRO A 298 -8.46 7.04 -12.50
N LEU A 299 -7.26 6.49 -12.75
CA LEU A 299 -6.79 5.25 -12.12
C LEU A 299 -6.86 5.30 -10.59
N VAL A 300 -6.63 6.47 -9.98
CA VAL A 300 -6.51 6.64 -8.53
C VAL A 300 -7.71 7.41 -7.95
N SER A 301 -8.25 8.39 -8.68
CA SER A 301 -9.32 9.25 -8.18
C SER A 301 -10.70 8.62 -8.30
N LYS A 302 -10.96 7.85 -9.37
CA LYS A 302 -12.26 7.20 -9.61
C LYS A 302 -12.30 5.77 -9.06
N GLN A 303 -11.16 5.09 -9.09
CA GLN A 303 -10.97 3.80 -8.45
C GLN A 303 -10.16 4.06 -7.18
N ARG A 304 -10.82 4.07 -6.01
CA ARG A 304 -10.14 3.92 -4.71
C ARG A 304 -10.47 2.54 -4.14
N PRO A 305 -9.85 1.47 -4.67
CA PRO A 305 -10.19 0.13 -4.26
C PRO A 305 -9.74 -0.08 -2.82
N SER A 306 -10.58 -0.75 -2.03
CA SER A 306 -10.22 -1.10 -0.66
C SER A 306 -8.91 -1.91 -0.64
N PRO A 307 -8.02 -1.74 0.35
CA PRO A 307 -6.82 -2.57 0.49
C PRO A 307 -7.09 -4.08 0.37
N GLY A 308 -8.28 -4.53 0.79
CA GLY A 308 -8.75 -5.92 0.68
C GLY A 308 -8.66 -6.55 -0.71
N VAL A 309 -8.65 -5.77 -1.80
CA VAL A 309 -8.50 -6.32 -3.17
C VAL A 309 -7.12 -6.96 -3.40
N LEU A 310 -6.14 -6.63 -2.55
CA LEU A 310 -4.77 -7.13 -2.62
C LEU A 310 -4.56 -8.42 -1.82
N VAL A 311 -5.48 -8.82 -0.93
CA VAL A 311 -5.28 -9.96 -0.01
C VAL A 311 -4.92 -11.26 -0.76
N GLY A 312 -5.68 -11.58 -1.81
CA GLY A 312 -5.40 -12.78 -2.63
C GLY A 312 -4.06 -12.71 -3.36
N LEU A 313 -3.73 -11.54 -3.90
CA LEU A 313 -2.48 -11.31 -4.62
C LEU A 313 -1.27 -11.35 -3.67
N ALA A 314 -1.37 -10.73 -2.50
CA ALA A 314 -0.35 -10.77 -1.46
C ALA A 314 -0.10 -12.21 -0.98
N ARG A 315 -1.17 -12.99 -0.76
CA ARG A 315 -1.04 -14.41 -0.37
C ARG A 315 -0.35 -15.23 -1.46
N LEU A 316 -0.70 -15.02 -2.73
CA LEU A 316 -0.07 -15.70 -3.86
C LEU A 316 1.41 -15.32 -4.01
N ALA A 317 1.73 -14.03 -3.89
CA ALA A 317 3.10 -13.54 -3.95
C ALA A 317 3.96 -14.14 -2.82
N LEU A 318 3.43 -14.24 -1.60
CA LEU A 318 4.12 -14.87 -0.46
C LEU A 318 4.48 -16.33 -0.72
N ILE A 319 3.55 -17.11 -1.28
CA ILE A 319 3.79 -18.53 -1.59
C ILE A 319 4.78 -18.69 -2.76
N SER A 320 4.78 -17.73 -3.69
CA SER A 320 5.63 -17.77 -4.88
C SER A 320 7.03 -17.21 -4.65
N ALA A 321 7.22 -16.41 -3.59
CA ALA A 321 8.49 -15.75 -3.30
C ALA A 321 9.56 -16.78 -2.93
N ARG A 322 10.68 -16.78 -3.66
CA ARG A 322 11.92 -17.43 -3.22
C ARG A 322 12.63 -16.49 -2.27
N THR A 323 12.27 -16.53 -1.00
CA THR A 323 12.91 -15.74 0.05
C THR A 323 14.19 -16.44 0.51
N PHE A 324 15.32 -15.74 0.40
CA PHE A 324 16.57 -16.17 1.00
C PHE A 324 16.49 -15.91 2.51
N TYR A 325 16.43 -16.98 3.29
CA TYR A 325 16.47 -16.92 4.75
C TYR A 325 17.87 -17.31 5.21
N SER A 326 18.44 -16.52 6.12
CA SER A 326 19.56 -16.99 6.94
C SER A 326 19.02 -17.26 8.34
N CYS A 327 19.14 -18.50 8.79
CA CYS A 327 19.01 -18.81 10.20
C CYS A 327 20.29 -18.30 10.87
N GLY A 328 20.16 -17.33 11.78
CA GLY A 328 21.26 -16.98 12.66
C GLY A 328 21.52 -18.15 13.60
N SER A 329 22.76 -18.62 13.64
CA SER A 329 23.31 -19.51 14.68
C SER A 329 23.38 -18.81 16.02
#